data_AF-A0A349M149-F1
#
_entry.id   AF-A0A349M149-F1
#
_cell.length_a   1.000
_cell.length_b   1.000
_cell.length_c   1.000
_cell.angle_alpha   90.00
_cell.angle_beta   90.00
_cell.angle_gamma   90.00
#
_symmetry.space_group_name_H-M   'P 1'
#
loop_
_entity.id
_entity.type
_entity.pdbx_description
1 polymer ?
#
loop_
_entity_poly.entity_id
_entity_poly.type
_entity_poly.pdbx_seq_one_letter_code
_entity_poly.pdbx_strand_id
1 'polypeptide(L)'
;ALLGVWGFDAAAFFTGHYFGRHKLAPRISPNKTWEGAVGGLVLSITAALLFTSIPLGVPWYLATVLGILIGVAAVLGDLAESLIKRQTNVKDSGNIMPGHGGMLDRIDSLLFVVIVVYVFSQFVGR
;
A
#
# COMPACT_ATOMS: atom_id res chain seq x y z
N ALA A 1 -0.67 -9.10 5.07
CA ALA A 1 0.36 -8.20 4.52
C ALA A 1 0.40 -8.27 2.99
N LEU A 2 0.94 -9.34 2.39
CA LEU A 2 1.18 -9.43 0.93
C LEU A 2 -0.06 -9.17 0.07
N LEU A 3 -1.14 -9.93 0.26
CA LEU A 3 -2.40 -9.73 -0.50
C LEU A 3 -3.00 -8.34 -0.29
N GLY A 4 -2.80 -7.75 0.88
CA GLY A 4 -3.25 -6.39 1.18
C GLY A 4 -2.47 -5.34 0.39
N VAL A 5 -1.14 -5.47 0.32
CA VAL A 5 -0.27 -4.53 -0.42
C VAL A 5 -0.48 -4.65 -1.93
N TRP A 6 -0.29 -5.84 -2.50
CA TRP A 6 -0.40 -6.00 -3.95
C TRP A 6 -1.84 -5.82 -4.44
N GLY A 7 -2.81 -6.22 -3.63
CA GLY A 7 -4.20 -5.86 -3.86
C GLY A 7 -4.37 -4.34 -3.88
N PHE A 8 -3.91 -3.65 -2.83
CA PHE A 8 -3.95 -2.19 -2.74
C PHE A 8 -3.35 -1.54 -4.00
N ASP A 9 -2.16 -1.93 -4.42
CA ASP A 9 -1.47 -1.34 -5.57
C ASP A 9 -2.25 -1.54 -6.88
N ALA A 10 -2.77 -2.75 -7.09
CA ALA A 10 -3.58 -3.05 -8.27
C ALA A 10 -4.88 -2.24 -8.27
N ALA A 11 -5.62 -2.23 -7.16
CA ALA A 11 -6.85 -1.46 -7.05
C ALA A 11 -6.59 0.04 -7.17
N ALA A 12 -5.54 0.56 -6.54
CA ALA A 12 -5.16 1.96 -6.63
C ALA A 12 -4.76 2.37 -8.05
N PHE A 13 -4.06 1.48 -8.78
CA PHE A 13 -3.75 1.69 -10.19
C PHE A 13 -5.01 1.76 -11.04
N PHE A 14 -5.91 0.76 -10.96
CA PHE A 14 -7.12 0.74 -11.80
C PHE A 14 -8.07 1.88 -11.45
N THR A 15 -8.36 2.08 -10.16
CA THR A 15 -9.29 3.15 -9.74
C THR A 15 -8.70 4.53 -10.00
N GLY A 16 -7.38 4.70 -9.80
CA GLY A 16 -6.68 5.93 -10.14
C GLY A 16 -6.62 6.20 -11.65
N HIS A 17 -6.51 5.16 -12.48
CA HIS A 17 -6.49 5.30 -13.93
C HIS A 17 -7.85 5.67 -14.50
N TYR A 18 -8.93 4.99 -14.07
CA TYR A 18 -10.27 5.20 -14.61
C TYR A 18 -11.02 6.38 -13.97
N PHE A 19 -10.82 6.62 -12.68
CA PHE A 19 -11.60 7.61 -11.91
C PHE A 19 -10.75 8.75 -11.33
N GLY A 20 -9.43 8.72 -11.50
CA GLY A 20 -8.51 9.69 -10.90
C GLY A 20 -8.71 11.10 -11.43
N ARG A 21 -9.07 12.03 -10.55
CA ARG A 21 -9.20 13.45 -10.86
C ARG A 21 -8.34 14.30 -9.94
N HIS A 22 -8.26 13.93 -8.65
CA HIS A 22 -7.56 14.71 -7.65
C HIS A 22 -6.20 14.09 -7.34
N LYS A 23 -5.12 14.83 -7.62
CA LYS A 23 -3.75 14.38 -7.36
C LYS A 23 -3.48 14.31 -5.86
N LEU A 24 -2.91 13.21 -5.41
CA LEU A 24 -2.59 12.96 -4.00
C LEU A 24 -1.34 13.75 -3.57
N ALA A 25 -0.26 13.63 -4.33
CA ALA A 25 1.03 14.24 -3.99
C ALA A 25 1.76 14.77 -5.25
N PRO A 26 1.28 15.89 -5.86
CA PRO A 26 1.74 16.34 -7.17
C PRO A 26 3.25 16.56 -7.29
N ARG A 27 3.88 17.06 -6.22
CA ARG A 27 5.33 17.37 -6.18
C ARG A 27 6.21 16.11 -6.03
N ILE A 28 5.65 15.04 -5.48
CA ILE A 28 6.38 13.82 -5.12
C ILE A 28 6.13 12.75 -6.19
N SER A 29 4.85 12.44 -6.41
CA SER A 29 4.37 11.45 -7.37
C SER A 29 3.17 12.01 -8.15
N PRO A 30 3.40 12.54 -9.37
CA PRO A 30 2.36 13.22 -10.15
C PRO A 30 1.26 12.29 -10.67
N ASN A 31 1.46 10.97 -10.61
CA ASN A 31 0.50 9.98 -11.11
C ASN A 31 -0.46 9.49 -10.03
N LYS A 32 -0.15 9.68 -8.75
CA LYS A 32 -1.03 9.24 -7.66
C LYS A 32 -2.25 10.14 -7.49
N THR A 33 -3.40 9.52 -7.25
CA THR A 33 -4.67 10.20 -7.06
C THR A 33 -5.34 9.78 -5.75
N TRP A 34 -6.18 10.66 -5.20
CA TRP A 34 -6.99 10.36 -4.02
C TRP A 34 -8.00 9.25 -4.31
N GLU A 35 -8.59 9.24 -5.51
CA GLU A 35 -9.52 8.19 -5.91
C GLU A 35 -8.83 6.82 -5.99
N GLY A 36 -7.58 6.79 -6.49
CA GLY A 36 -6.73 5.61 -6.46
C GLY A 36 -6.49 5.13 -5.03
N ALA A 37 -6.07 6.02 -4.13
CA ALA A 37 -5.81 5.68 -2.74
C ALA A 37 -7.06 5.13 -2.02
N VAL A 38 -8.24 5.72 -2.28
CA VAL A 38 -9.52 5.23 -1.73
C VAL A 38 -9.87 3.85 -2.29
N GLY A 39 -9.69 3.62 -3.61
CA GLY A 39 -9.93 2.32 -4.21
C GLY A 39 -9.02 1.21 -3.66
N GLY A 40 -7.73 1.52 -3.51
CA GLY A 40 -6.77 0.64 -2.83
C GLY A 40 -7.19 0.36 -1.38
N LEU A 41 -7.63 1.39 -0.64
CA LEU A 41 -8.04 1.26 0.76
C LEU A 41 -9.23 0.32 0.91
N VAL A 42 -10.25 0.46 0.06
CA VAL A 42 -11.43 -0.43 0.04
C VAL A 42 -11.01 -1.88 -0.17
N LEU A 43 -10.11 -2.14 -1.12
CA LEU A 43 -9.64 -3.50 -1.35
C LEU A 43 -8.80 -4.04 -0.18
N SER A 44 -7.95 -3.21 0.43
CA SER A 44 -7.17 -3.62 1.60
C SER A 44 -8.04 -4.00 2.81
N ILE A 45 -9.13 -3.27 3.05
CA ILE A 45 -10.13 -3.59 4.08
C ILE A 45 -10.85 -4.90 3.74
N THR A 46 -11.27 -5.05 2.48
CA THR A 46 -11.98 -6.25 2.02
C THR A 46 -11.09 -7.49 2.13
N ALA A 47 -9.82 -7.39 1.74
CA ALA A 47 -8.83 -8.44 1.90
C ALA A 47 -8.58 -8.76 3.38
N ALA A 48 -8.46 -7.76 4.25
CA ALA A 48 -8.30 -7.99 5.68
C ALA A 48 -9.50 -8.73 6.27
N LEU A 49 -10.73 -8.33 5.96
CA LEU A 49 -11.94 -9.04 6.39
C LEU A 49 -11.94 -10.49 5.90
N LEU A 50 -11.80 -10.72 4.59
CA LEU A 50 -11.89 -12.08 4.03
C LEU A 50 -10.79 -13.02 4.54
N PHE A 51 -9.56 -12.52 4.72
CA PHE A 51 -8.41 -13.36 5.04
C PHE A 51 -8.00 -13.37 6.52
N THR A 52 -8.61 -12.53 7.36
CA THR A 52 -8.33 -12.55 8.82
C THR A 52 -9.57 -12.84 9.65
N SER A 53 -10.75 -12.31 9.32
CA SER A 53 -11.92 -12.56 10.17
C SER A 53 -12.48 -13.96 9.99
N ILE A 54 -12.49 -14.47 8.75
CA ILE A 54 -13.02 -15.81 8.43
C ILE A 54 -12.05 -16.92 8.87
N PRO A 55 -10.75 -16.90 8.49
CA PRO A 55 -9.87 -18.05 8.70
C PRO A 55 -9.23 -18.07 10.10
N LEU A 56 -9.00 -16.89 10.68
CA LEU A 56 -8.28 -16.73 11.95
C LEU A 56 -9.21 -16.35 13.10
N GLY A 57 -10.51 -16.18 12.85
CA GLY A 57 -11.49 -15.81 13.86
C GLY A 57 -11.31 -14.41 14.45
N VAL A 58 -10.53 -13.54 13.78
CA VAL A 58 -10.31 -12.17 14.24
C VAL A 58 -11.64 -11.40 14.15
N PRO A 59 -12.08 -10.70 15.22
CA PRO A 59 -13.28 -9.90 15.17
C PRO A 59 -13.29 -8.92 14.00
N TRP A 60 -14.44 -8.77 13.33
CA TRP A 60 -14.56 -7.97 12.09
C TRP A 60 -14.05 -6.53 12.25
N TYR A 61 -14.26 -5.90 13.41
CA TYR A 61 -13.80 -4.54 13.68
C TYR A 61 -12.26 -4.45 13.73
N LEU A 62 -11.58 -5.44 14.30
CA LEU A 62 -10.12 -5.52 14.30
C LEU A 62 -9.59 -5.77 12.89
N ALA A 63 -10.25 -6.63 12.11
CA ALA A 63 -9.90 -6.84 10.71
C ALA A 63 -10.09 -5.57 9.86
N THR A 64 -11.14 -4.78 10.10
CA THR A 64 -11.32 -3.47 9.45
C THR A 64 -10.20 -2.50 9.82
N VAL A 65 -9.86 -2.39 11.11
CA VAL A 65 -8.75 -1.54 11.57
C VAL A 65 -7.44 -1.97 10.91
N LEU A 66 -7.15 -3.27 10.87
CA LEU A 66 -5.98 -3.82 10.20
C LEU A 66 -5.93 -3.44 8.71
N GLY A 67 -7.06 -3.56 8.00
CA GLY A 67 -7.17 -3.16 6.60
C GLY A 67 -6.86 -1.67 6.38
N ILE A 68 -7.42 -0.79 7.21
CA ILE A 68 -7.13 0.65 7.17
C ILE A 68 -5.64 0.91 7.39
N LEU A 69 -5.06 0.29 8.41
CA LEU A 69 -3.65 0.43 8.73
C LEU A 69 -2.74 -0.04 7.59
N ILE A 70 -3.08 -1.17 6.94
CA ILE A 70 -2.37 -1.67 5.76
C ILE A 70 -2.45 -0.66 4.61
N GLY A 71 -3.65 -0.17 4.27
CA GLY A 71 -3.83 0.77 3.16
C GLY A 71 -3.08 2.08 3.37
N VAL A 72 -3.14 2.65 4.58
CA VAL A 72 -2.39 3.87 4.92
C VAL A 72 -0.88 3.62 4.84
N ALA A 73 -0.39 2.52 5.40
CA ALA A 73 1.03 2.19 5.39
C ALA A 73 1.56 1.92 3.96
N ALA A 74 0.76 1.30 3.09
CA ALA A 74 1.13 1.11 1.68
C ALA A 74 1.31 2.45 0.96
N VAL A 75 0.34 3.36 1.06
CA VAL A 75 0.45 4.70 0.45
C VAL A 75 1.68 5.45 0.97
N LEU A 76 1.93 5.39 2.28
CA LEU A 76 3.08 6.05 2.90
C LEU A 76 4.41 5.46 2.44
N GLY A 77 4.53 4.14 2.32
CA GLY A 77 5.74 3.48 1.85
C GLY A 77 6.12 3.90 0.44
N ASP A 78 5.19 3.84 -0.50
CA ASP A 78 5.43 4.25 -1.89
C ASP A 78 5.64 5.78 -2.01
N LEU A 79 4.98 6.61 -1.18
CA LEU A 79 5.30 8.04 -1.13
C LEU A 79 6.70 8.32 -0.55
N ALA A 80 7.14 7.57 0.45
CA ALA A 80 8.47 7.71 1.04
C ALA A 80 9.55 7.34 0.01
N GLU A 81 9.36 6.25 -0.74
CA GLU A 81 10.27 5.88 -1.82
C GLU A 81 10.28 6.92 -2.94
N SER A 82 9.09 7.38 -3.35
CA SER A 82 8.96 8.47 -4.31
C SER A 82 9.69 9.74 -3.85
N LEU A 83 9.66 10.07 -2.55
CA LEU A 83 10.41 11.20 -1.98
C LEU A 83 11.91 11.00 -2.09
N ILE A 84 12.42 9.82 -1.72
CA ILE A 84 13.85 9.49 -1.80
C ILE A 84 14.33 9.69 -3.24
N LYS A 85 13.62 9.15 -4.23
CA LYS A 85 13.91 9.32 -5.66
C LYS A 85 14.01 10.78 -6.10
N ARG A 86 13.14 11.66 -5.58
CA ARG A 86 13.18 13.10 -5.88
C ARG A 86 14.38 13.80 -5.25
N GLN A 87 14.78 13.40 -4.04
CA GLN A 87 15.93 13.99 -3.36
C GLN A 87 17.26 13.55 -3.97
N THR A 88 17.34 12.33 -4.48
CA THR A 88 18.55 11.77 -5.10
C THR A 88 18.61 12.01 -6.61
N ASN A 89 17.62 12.70 -7.19
CA ASN A 89 17.53 13.01 -8.62
C ASN A 89 17.58 11.76 -9.53
N VAL A 90 17.20 10.59 -9.01
CA VAL A 90 17.08 9.34 -9.77
C VAL A 90 15.63 8.96 -9.96
N LYS A 91 15.32 8.37 -11.11
CA LYS A 91 13.95 7.97 -11.46
C LYS A 91 13.58 6.58 -10.94
N ASP A 92 14.52 5.64 -11.01
CA ASP A 92 14.34 4.25 -10.59
C ASP A 92 15.36 3.94 -9.49
N SER A 93 14.98 3.13 -8.51
CA SER A 93 15.85 2.79 -7.38
C SER A 93 17.03 1.89 -7.76
N GLY A 94 17.00 1.31 -8.97
CA GLY A 94 18.06 0.49 -9.54
C GLY A 94 17.64 -0.14 -10.87
N ASN A 95 18.51 -0.99 -11.43
CA ASN A 95 18.29 -1.67 -12.72
C ASN A 95 18.32 -3.21 -12.60
N ILE A 96 17.93 -3.74 -11.43
CA ILE A 96 18.02 -5.18 -11.12
C ILE A 96 17.11 -6.01 -12.06
N MET A 97 15.98 -5.47 -12.50
CA MET A 97 15.09 -6.14 -13.46
C MET A 97 14.96 -5.32 -14.76
N PRO A 98 15.38 -5.88 -15.91
CA PRO A 98 15.26 -5.20 -17.19
C PRO A 98 13.80 -4.75 -17.45
N GLY A 99 13.61 -3.45 -17.66
CA GLY A 99 12.32 -2.86 -17.98
C GLY A 99 11.33 -2.71 -16.81
N HIS A 100 11.71 -3.03 -15.57
CA HIS A 100 10.79 -3.00 -14.42
C HIS A 100 11.27 -2.18 -13.21
N GLY A 101 12.32 -1.37 -13.36
CA GLY A 101 12.89 -0.57 -12.28
C GLY A 101 13.71 -1.37 -11.27
N GLY A 102 13.85 -0.83 -10.06
CA GLY A 102 14.67 -1.42 -9.02
C GLY A 102 13.88 -2.34 -8.08
N MET A 103 14.61 -3.04 -7.22
CA MET A 103 14.01 -3.91 -6.21
C MET A 103 13.22 -3.11 -5.17
N LEU A 104 13.68 -1.90 -4.83
CA LEU A 104 13.03 -1.06 -3.83
C LEU A 104 11.65 -0.60 -4.30
N ASP A 105 11.49 -0.32 -5.60
CA ASP A 105 10.20 0.06 -6.23
C ASP A 105 9.12 -1.03 -6.09
N ARG A 106 9.50 -2.25 -5.68
CA ARG A 106 8.58 -3.40 -5.52
C ARG A 106 8.26 -3.73 -4.08
N ILE A 107 9.08 -3.27 -3.14
CA ILE A 107 8.96 -3.62 -1.71
C ILE A 107 8.76 -2.41 -0.81
N ASP A 108 8.83 -1.19 -1.34
CA ASP A 108 8.59 0.07 -0.63
C ASP A 108 7.35 0.08 0.26
N SER A 109 6.18 -0.21 -0.31
CA SER A 109 4.90 -0.32 0.39
C SER A 109 4.90 -1.49 1.37
N LEU A 110 5.53 -2.60 0.97
CA LEU A 110 5.59 -3.81 1.79
C LEU A 110 6.42 -3.59 3.07
N LEU A 111 7.52 -2.84 2.99
CA LEU A 111 8.40 -2.56 4.14
C LEU A 111 7.62 -1.86 5.26
N PHE A 112 6.78 -0.89 4.91
CA PHE A 112 5.95 -0.17 5.88
C PHE A 112 4.82 -1.07 6.41
N VAL A 113 4.15 -1.80 5.52
CA VAL A 113 3.02 -2.66 5.90
C VAL A 113 3.45 -3.81 6.81
N VAL A 114 4.62 -4.42 6.59
CA VAL A 114 5.11 -5.53 7.44
C VAL A 114 5.30 -5.07 8.88
N ILE A 115 5.87 -3.89 9.11
CA ILE A 115 6.05 -3.32 10.46
C ILE A 115 4.68 -3.14 11.12
N VAL A 116 3.73 -2.55 10.41
CA VAL A 116 2.38 -2.27 10.92
C VAL A 116 1.63 -3.56 11.27
N VAL A 117 1.65 -4.55 10.37
CA VAL A 117 0.99 -5.85 10.60
C VAL A 117 1.64 -6.61 11.76
N TYR A 118 2.96 -6.58 11.87
CA TYR A 118 3.67 -7.22 12.97
C TYR A 118 3.32 -6.58 14.32
N VAL A 119 3.36 -5.25 14.42
CA VAL A 119 2.99 -4.54 15.64
C VAL A 119 1.54 -4.83 16.00
N PHE A 120 0.61 -4.78 15.03
CA PHE A 120 -0.80 -5.09 15.24
C PHE A 120 -1.00 -6.52 15.77
N SER A 121 -0.28 -7.52 15.24
CA SER A 121 -0.43 -8.91 15.70
C SER A 121 0.05 -9.12 17.13
N GLN A 122 1.00 -8.32 17.64
CA GLN A 122 1.41 -8.38 19.05
C GLN A 122 0.32 -7.88 20.01
N PHE A 123 -0.57 -6.99 19.54
CA PHE A 123 -1.68 -6.48 20.34
C PHE A 123 -2.91 -7.38 20.31
N VAL A 124 -3.15 -8.08 19.19
CA VAL A 124 -4.33 -8.94 18.99
C VAL A 124 -4.06 -10.41 19.36
N GLY A 125 -2.80 -10.86 19.28
CA GLY A 125 -2.38 -12.20 19.68
C GLY A 125 -2.21 -12.40 21.20
N ARG A 126 -2.64 -11.43 22.01
CA ARG A 126 -2.76 -11.50 23.46
C ARG A 126 -4.24 -11.53 23.82
#